data_AF-A0A158KF55-F1
#
_entry.id   AF-A0A158KF55-F1
#
_cell.length_a   1.000
_cell.length_b   1.000
_cell.length_c   1.000
_cell.angle_alpha   90.00
_cell.angle_beta   90.00
_cell.angle_gamma   90.00
#
_symmetry.space_group_name_H-M   'P 1'
#
loop_
_entity.id
_entity.type
_entity.pdbx_description
1 polymer ?
#
loop_
_entity_poly.entity_id
_entity_poly.type
_entity_poly.pdbx_seq_one_letter_code
_entity_poly.pdbx_strand_id
1 'polypeptide(L)'
;MSVPSSQGIAAPEFDNGNGHPGPRVAKDVVKCEALISHAAETGTSLEKTDVDAVRDARCAIDHDTWNHAIDGGFYAAMSRIAAAVQYPGRKITEDLDHCRDLVSYAAQNGKLLDENDVEAMSKARDAQQSHTWNPDLEASFYAAMSRIAHAVTPVVAETAGDDARHGARRAIRIYTRSAVALTILVVSLSCVLFVVNQISTDIAIVVKDNDAAALTLHNQLQSHAVAITEAKVKGTDAIVALQNSQPALQIKQELQQFATNNRQLFADVSRISSLTTSVGLGVIRSPYKPPCPGEKTVLNFPSAYATAHSTGYIEHEEKDDWQCNLAIAREVLEITLPLLASPHAEPGEKHPPPPEDAVAQGFQKIAVYQDIRAMALYVNDIILSIVGAVTGFMLPVLYAWLGACAAILRQLSADSAANTFHPEHSKVANRAHVTSAVIVGISIGLFSKLLEGGKEISPLAIAFIAGYASDKFFFFVDRLVGAIFPARVPDKPDGGRGGSPRSPRAAASKASGDDSAAASKHTS
;
A
#
# COMPACT_ATOMS: atom_id res chain seq x y z
N MET A 1 37.73 -13.55 33.67
CA MET A 1 36.73 -14.49 34.22
C MET A 1 36.67 -15.66 33.27
N SER A 2 37.22 -16.78 33.72
CA SER A 2 37.62 -17.92 32.89
C SER A 2 36.46 -18.91 32.76
N VAL A 3 36.16 -19.30 31.53
CA VAL A 3 35.15 -20.30 31.17
C VAL A 3 35.69 -21.69 31.51
N PRO A 4 34.96 -22.57 32.21
CA PRO A 4 35.43 -23.91 32.49
C PRO A 4 35.31 -24.79 31.23
N SER A 5 36.42 -25.44 30.90
CA SER A 5 36.54 -26.40 29.82
C SER A 5 35.61 -27.60 30.00
N SER A 6 34.91 -27.91 28.91
CA SER A 6 34.23 -29.18 28.63
C SER A 6 35.04 -30.40 29.10
N GLN A 7 34.53 -31.11 30.09
CA GLN A 7 34.98 -32.47 30.43
C GLN A 7 34.47 -33.42 29.34
N GLY A 8 35.42 -34.10 28.70
CA GLY A 8 35.15 -35.09 27.66
C GLY A 8 34.25 -36.22 28.16
N ILE A 9 33.20 -36.49 27.41
CA ILE A 9 32.42 -37.73 27.50
C ILE A 9 33.37 -38.85 27.08
N ALA A 10 33.77 -39.68 28.05
CA ALA A 10 34.54 -40.89 27.79
C ALA A 10 33.73 -41.81 26.87
N ALA A 11 34.36 -42.24 25.77
CA ALA A 11 33.81 -43.28 24.91
C ALA A 11 33.57 -44.54 25.75
N PRO A 12 32.45 -45.26 25.56
CA PRO A 12 32.20 -46.50 26.28
C PRO A 12 33.30 -47.51 25.92
N GLU A 13 33.98 -48.03 26.95
CA GLU A 13 34.84 -49.20 26.82
C GLU A 13 33.99 -50.35 26.24
N PHE A 14 34.32 -50.75 25.01
CA PHE A 14 33.75 -51.96 24.40
C PHE A 14 34.35 -53.17 25.12
N ASP A 15 33.57 -53.71 26.05
CA ASP A 15 33.82 -55.00 26.68
C ASP A 15 33.69 -56.11 25.64
N ASN A 16 34.81 -56.49 25.03
CA ASN A 16 34.94 -57.62 24.12
C ASN A 16 35.00 -58.91 24.94
N GLY A 17 33.87 -59.42 25.43
CA GLY A 17 33.90 -60.66 26.18
C GLY A 17 32.54 -61.15 26.65
N ASN A 18 31.93 -61.99 25.82
CA ASN A 18 30.67 -62.72 26.04
C ASN A 18 29.43 -61.86 25.74
N GLY A 19 28.71 -62.23 24.68
CA GLY A 19 27.51 -61.57 24.17
C GLY A 19 26.30 -61.65 25.11
N HIS A 20 26.48 -61.52 26.42
CA HIS A 20 25.38 -61.44 27.35
C HIS A 20 24.72 -60.06 27.26
N PRO A 21 23.39 -60.01 27.10
CA PRO A 21 22.67 -58.76 27.12
C PRO A 21 22.81 -58.12 28.50
N GLY A 22 23.37 -56.91 28.55
CA GLY A 22 23.48 -56.18 29.82
C GLY A 22 22.10 -55.97 30.46
N PRO A 23 22.01 -55.74 31.79
CA PRO A 23 20.74 -55.62 32.52
C PRO A 23 19.83 -54.45 32.06
N ARG A 24 20.35 -53.57 31.19
CA ARG A 24 19.57 -52.52 30.50
C ARG A 24 18.72 -53.09 29.36
N VAL A 25 19.27 -54.00 28.57
CA VAL A 25 18.61 -54.60 27.40
C VAL A 25 17.32 -55.32 27.81
N ALA A 26 17.36 -56.09 28.90
CA ALA A 26 16.18 -56.77 29.43
C ALA A 26 15.06 -55.78 29.85
N LYS A 27 15.42 -54.61 30.40
CA LYS A 27 14.44 -53.57 30.75
C LYS A 27 13.86 -52.91 29.50
N ASP A 28 14.69 -52.67 28.49
CA ASP A 28 14.25 -52.06 27.23
C ASP A 28 13.33 -53.00 26.44
N VAL A 29 13.60 -54.31 26.42
CA VAL A 29 12.71 -55.31 25.80
C VAL A 29 11.35 -55.31 26.48
N VAL A 30 11.29 -55.32 27.82
CA VAL A 30 10.02 -55.23 28.58
C VAL A 30 9.28 -53.93 28.27
N LYS A 31 10.01 -52.82 28.10
CA LYS A 31 9.41 -51.53 27.70
C LYS A 31 8.79 -51.61 26.29
N CYS A 32 9.48 -52.21 25.32
CA CYS A 32 8.96 -52.41 23.97
C CYS A 32 7.73 -53.34 23.95
N GLU A 33 7.75 -54.42 24.72
CA GLU A 33 6.60 -55.33 24.86
C GLU A 33 5.37 -54.57 25.37
N ALA A 34 5.54 -53.71 26.38
CA ALA A 34 4.46 -52.86 26.88
C ALA A 34 3.92 -51.88 25.80
N LEU A 35 4.79 -51.26 25.01
CA LEU A 35 4.38 -50.39 23.89
C LEU A 35 3.61 -51.17 22.81
N ILE A 36 4.01 -52.40 22.50
CA ILE A 36 3.33 -53.28 21.54
C ILE A 36 1.95 -53.68 22.06
N SER A 37 1.85 -54.11 23.33
CA SER A 37 0.56 -54.43 23.96
C SER A 37 -0.39 -53.24 23.93
N HIS A 38 0.11 -52.05 24.26
CA HIS A 38 -0.69 -50.83 24.19
C HIS A 38 -1.11 -50.49 22.76
N ALA A 39 -0.20 -50.60 21.77
CA ALA A 39 -0.55 -50.39 20.37
C ALA A 39 -1.69 -51.31 19.91
N ALA A 40 -1.71 -52.55 20.40
CA ALA A 40 -2.79 -53.50 20.13
C ALA A 40 -4.11 -53.07 20.79
N GLU A 41 -4.08 -52.53 22.01
CA GLU A 41 -5.25 -52.00 22.71
C GLU A 41 -5.81 -50.73 22.06
N THR A 42 -4.94 -49.84 21.58
CA THR A 42 -5.34 -48.57 20.94
C THR A 42 -5.59 -48.68 19.44
N GLY A 43 -5.43 -49.88 18.84
CA GLY A 43 -5.60 -50.10 17.41
C GLY A 43 -4.51 -49.44 16.54
N THR A 44 -3.36 -49.10 17.11
CA THR A 44 -2.22 -48.56 16.39
C THR A 44 -1.54 -49.69 15.61
N SER A 45 -1.56 -49.60 14.27
CA SER A 45 -0.91 -50.59 13.42
C SER A 45 0.62 -50.48 13.53
N LEU A 46 1.26 -51.50 14.09
CA LEU A 46 2.71 -51.66 14.09
C LEU A 46 3.17 -52.52 12.91
N GLU A 47 4.37 -52.24 12.41
CA GLU A 47 4.97 -53.09 11.38
C GLU A 47 5.28 -54.47 11.99
N LYS A 48 4.86 -55.54 11.29
CA LYS A 48 5.05 -56.91 11.78
C LYS A 48 6.53 -57.21 12.04
N THR A 49 7.43 -56.69 11.20
CA THR A 49 8.89 -56.83 11.32
C THR A 49 9.43 -56.24 12.62
N ASP A 50 8.86 -55.14 13.10
CA ASP A 50 9.26 -54.50 14.35
C ASP A 50 8.80 -55.31 15.58
N VAL A 51 7.56 -55.83 15.52
CA VAL A 51 7.02 -56.71 16.56
C VAL A 51 7.80 -58.01 16.63
N ASP A 52 8.15 -58.59 15.48
CA ASP A 52 8.94 -59.81 15.39
C ASP A 52 10.39 -59.56 15.90
N ALA A 53 10.99 -58.40 15.59
CA ALA A 53 12.32 -58.05 16.12
C ALA A 53 12.36 -57.94 17.66
N VAL A 54 11.30 -57.42 18.29
CA VAL A 54 11.19 -57.39 19.76
C VAL A 54 10.99 -58.80 20.33
N ARG A 55 10.22 -59.65 19.65
CA ARG A 55 10.03 -61.06 20.05
C ARG A 55 11.32 -61.87 19.93
N ASP A 56 12.08 -61.66 18.85
CA ASP A 56 13.37 -62.31 18.62
C ASP A 56 14.40 -61.87 19.67
N ALA A 57 14.41 -60.58 20.01
CA ALA A 57 15.22 -60.04 21.11
C ALA A 57 14.87 -60.71 22.45
N ARG A 58 13.58 -60.90 22.76
CA ARG A 58 13.16 -61.61 23.97
C ARG A 58 13.61 -63.07 23.97
N CYS A 59 13.40 -63.80 22.88
CA CYS A 59 13.82 -65.19 22.72
C CYS A 59 15.33 -65.35 22.89
N ALA A 60 16.11 -64.39 22.36
CA ALA A 60 17.56 -64.39 22.47
C ALA A 60 18.06 -64.16 23.90
N ILE A 61 17.36 -63.35 24.70
CA ILE A 61 17.65 -63.18 26.14
C ILE A 61 17.36 -64.49 26.90
N ASP A 62 16.22 -65.13 26.63
CA ASP A 62 15.81 -66.34 27.35
C ASP A 62 16.71 -67.55 27.06
N HIS A 63 17.28 -67.63 25.85
CA HIS A 63 18.17 -68.72 25.40
C HIS A 63 19.66 -68.37 25.45
N ASP A 64 20.00 -67.17 25.93
CA ASP A 64 21.38 -66.69 26.00
C ASP A 64 22.12 -66.71 24.64
N THR A 65 21.40 -66.33 23.58
CA THR A 65 21.90 -66.31 22.18
C THR A 65 21.99 -64.89 21.61
N TRP A 66 22.06 -63.88 22.48
CA TRP A 66 22.14 -62.48 22.10
C TRP A 66 23.41 -62.19 21.27
N ASN A 67 23.24 -61.48 20.16
CA ASN A 67 24.32 -61.13 19.25
C ASN A 67 24.11 -59.72 18.66
N HIS A 68 25.16 -59.17 18.03
CA HIS A 68 25.15 -57.81 17.50
C HIS A 68 24.08 -57.58 16.40
N ALA A 69 23.69 -58.59 15.64
CA ALA A 69 22.65 -58.44 14.63
C ALA A 69 21.27 -58.28 15.27
N ILE A 70 20.99 -59.03 16.34
CA ILE A 70 19.76 -58.91 17.15
C ILE A 70 19.73 -57.56 17.87
N ASP A 71 20.87 -57.12 18.42
CA ASP A 71 21.00 -55.82 19.09
C ASP A 71 20.63 -54.65 18.15
N GLY A 72 21.24 -54.61 16.97
CA GLY A 72 20.94 -53.58 15.97
C GLY A 72 19.50 -53.63 15.45
N GLY A 73 18.96 -54.84 15.24
CA GLY A 73 17.56 -55.04 14.84
C GLY A 73 16.56 -54.57 15.89
N PHE A 74 16.81 -54.92 17.15
CA PHE A 74 15.98 -54.56 18.30
C PHE A 74 15.92 -53.05 18.50
N TYR A 75 17.06 -52.35 18.59
CA TYR A 75 17.06 -50.91 18.84
C TYR A 75 16.47 -50.12 17.66
N ALA A 76 16.66 -50.59 16.43
CA ALA A 76 16.01 -50.01 15.26
C ALA A 76 14.48 -50.17 15.32
N ALA A 77 14.00 -51.36 15.70
CA ALA A 77 12.57 -51.62 15.90
C ALA A 77 12.00 -50.82 17.07
N MET A 78 12.70 -50.74 18.20
CA MET A 78 12.32 -49.94 19.37
C MET A 78 12.11 -48.48 18.99
N SER A 79 13.02 -47.89 18.21
CA SER A 79 12.88 -46.50 17.77
C SER A 79 11.65 -46.29 16.87
N ARG A 80 11.31 -47.26 16.00
CA ARG A 80 10.13 -47.18 15.13
C ARG A 80 8.84 -47.42 15.90
N ILE A 81 8.80 -48.40 16.79
CA ILE A 81 7.66 -48.66 17.67
C ILE A 81 7.40 -47.46 18.58
N ALA A 82 8.42 -46.91 19.22
CA ALA A 82 8.27 -45.72 20.06
C ALA A 82 7.77 -44.50 19.26
N ALA A 83 8.15 -44.38 17.98
CA ALA A 83 7.65 -43.33 17.10
C ALA A 83 6.19 -43.59 16.64
N ALA A 84 5.81 -44.85 16.45
CA ALA A 84 4.48 -45.26 16.00
C ALA A 84 3.45 -45.22 17.13
N VAL A 85 3.83 -45.61 18.34
CA VAL A 85 3.01 -45.58 19.55
C VAL A 85 3.19 -44.23 20.23
N GLN A 86 2.61 -43.17 19.64
CA GLN A 86 2.61 -41.84 20.26
C GLN A 86 1.76 -41.87 21.53
N TYR A 87 2.43 -41.74 22.67
CA TYR A 87 1.82 -41.86 23.99
C TYR A 87 2.21 -40.67 24.87
N PRO A 88 1.26 -39.81 25.29
CA PRO A 88 -0.14 -39.76 24.89
C PRO A 88 -0.30 -39.30 23.42
N GLY A 89 -1.51 -39.40 22.87
CA GLY A 89 -1.79 -38.97 21.49
C GLY A 89 -1.34 -37.52 21.23
N ARG A 90 -1.01 -37.20 19.97
CA ARG A 90 -0.50 -35.87 19.57
C ARG A 90 -1.32 -34.71 20.13
N LYS A 91 -2.65 -34.82 20.10
CA LYS A 91 -3.56 -33.78 20.60
C LYS A 91 -3.39 -33.51 22.10
N ILE A 92 -3.22 -34.56 22.90
CA ILE A 92 -2.98 -34.43 24.35
C ILE A 92 -1.63 -33.77 24.61
N THR A 93 -0.61 -34.09 23.81
CA THR A 93 0.70 -33.43 23.92
C THR A 93 0.58 -31.93 23.63
N GLU A 94 -0.14 -31.56 22.56
CA GLU A 94 -0.44 -30.15 22.25
C GLU A 94 -1.23 -29.48 23.39
N ASP A 95 -2.21 -30.17 23.97
CA ASP A 95 -3.03 -29.63 25.06
C ASP A 95 -2.24 -29.50 26.38
N LEU A 96 -1.26 -30.37 26.64
CA LEU A 96 -0.32 -30.25 27.76
C LEU A 96 0.58 -29.02 27.61
N ASP A 97 1.13 -28.79 26.42
CA ASP A 97 1.91 -27.58 26.12
C ASP A 97 1.05 -26.31 26.26
N HIS A 98 -0.17 -26.34 25.74
CA HIS A 98 -1.15 -25.28 25.91
C HIS A 98 -1.47 -24.98 27.38
N CYS A 99 -1.70 -26.02 28.19
CA CYS A 99 -1.97 -25.86 29.61
C CYS A 99 -0.75 -25.29 30.36
N ARG A 100 0.47 -25.73 30.01
CA ARG A 100 1.71 -25.16 30.55
C ARG A 100 1.81 -23.67 30.30
N ASP A 101 1.49 -23.22 29.09
CA ASP A 101 1.56 -21.81 28.72
C ASP A 101 0.53 -20.97 29.52
N LEU A 102 -0.67 -21.52 29.76
CA LEU A 102 -1.68 -20.90 30.64
C LEU A 102 -1.22 -20.79 32.09
N VAL A 103 -0.59 -21.82 32.64
CA VAL A 103 -0.06 -21.81 34.02
C VAL A 103 1.08 -20.80 34.17
N SER A 104 1.98 -20.76 33.19
CA SER A 104 3.07 -19.78 33.14
C SER A 104 2.52 -18.35 33.09
N TYR A 105 1.49 -18.12 32.26
CA TYR A 105 0.79 -16.84 32.19
C TYR A 105 0.12 -16.45 33.52
N ALA A 106 -0.60 -17.38 34.15
CA ALA A 106 -1.27 -17.16 35.42
C ALA A 106 -0.27 -16.72 36.51
N ALA A 107 0.85 -17.44 36.61
CA ALA A 107 1.92 -17.14 37.56
C ALA A 107 2.53 -15.74 37.31
N GLN A 108 2.81 -15.39 36.05
CA GLN A 108 3.37 -14.09 35.68
C GLN A 108 2.43 -12.91 35.96
N ASN A 109 1.11 -13.14 35.92
CA ASN A 109 0.09 -12.10 36.10
C ASN A 109 -0.59 -12.15 37.48
N GLY A 110 -0.04 -12.92 38.43
CA GLY A 110 -0.55 -13.00 39.79
C GLY A 110 -1.96 -13.61 39.90
N LYS A 111 -2.36 -14.45 38.95
CA LYS A 111 -3.61 -15.21 39.02
C LYS A 111 -3.42 -16.41 39.94
N LEU A 112 -4.28 -16.52 40.94
CA LEU A 112 -4.29 -17.65 41.86
C LEU A 112 -4.83 -18.88 41.14
N LEU A 113 -4.02 -19.94 41.08
CA LEU A 113 -4.42 -21.26 40.61
C LEU A 113 -4.55 -22.20 41.81
N ASP A 114 -5.47 -23.16 41.73
CA ASP A 114 -5.57 -24.22 42.73
C ASP A 114 -4.32 -25.11 42.67
N GLU A 115 -3.74 -25.40 43.83
CA GLU A 115 -2.57 -26.26 43.96
C GLU A 115 -2.86 -27.66 43.39
N ASN A 116 -4.09 -28.16 43.57
CA ASN A 116 -4.51 -29.46 43.05
C ASN A 116 -4.53 -29.49 41.51
N ASP A 117 -4.86 -28.36 40.86
CA ASP A 117 -4.89 -28.26 39.39
C ASP A 117 -3.48 -28.26 38.82
N VAL A 118 -2.55 -27.55 39.48
CA VAL A 118 -1.13 -27.54 39.13
C VAL A 118 -0.50 -28.91 39.37
N GLU A 119 -0.86 -29.58 40.47
CA GLU A 119 -0.40 -30.94 40.78
C GLU A 119 -0.89 -31.95 39.73
N ALA A 120 -2.16 -31.91 39.33
CA ALA A 120 -2.71 -32.77 38.29
C ALA A 120 -1.97 -32.61 36.97
N MET A 121 -1.63 -31.38 36.58
CA MET A 121 -0.85 -31.08 35.37
C MET A 121 0.61 -31.57 35.49
N SER A 122 1.22 -31.44 36.67
CA SER A 122 2.57 -31.99 36.90
C SER A 122 2.59 -33.53 36.83
N LYS A 123 1.59 -34.21 37.40
CA LYS A 123 1.42 -35.67 37.32
C LYS A 123 1.19 -36.13 35.88
N ALA A 124 0.36 -35.40 35.12
CA ALA A 124 0.13 -35.67 33.71
C ALA A 124 1.44 -35.59 32.90
N ARG A 125 2.25 -34.56 33.13
CA ARG A 125 3.56 -34.41 32.46
C ARG A 125 4.56 -35.50 32.86
N ASP A 126 4.62 -35.86 34.14
CA ASP A 126 5.47 -36.97 34.61
C ASP A 126 5.05 -38.29 33.95
N ALA A 127 3.75 -38.57 33.91
CA ALA A 127 3.19 -39.75 33.25
C ALA A 127 3.44 -39.78 31.73
N GLN A 128 3.44 -38.62 31.07
CA GLN A 128 3.86 -38.52 29.66
C GLN A 128 5.34 -38.90 29.50
N GLN A 129 6.23 -38.43 30.38
CA GLN A 129 7.67 -38.71 30.29
C GLN A 129 8.03 -40.14 30.68
N SER A 130 7.33 -40.71 31.67
CA SER A 130 7.55 -42.08 32.16
C SER A 130 6.77 -43.13 31.37
N HIS A 131 5.93 -42.72 30.42
CA HIS A 131 5.01 -43.57 29.67
C HIS A 131 4.04 -44.35 30.58
N THR A 132 3.46 -43.69 31.60
CA THR A 132 2.46 -44.26 32.52
C THR A 132 1.10 -43.54 32.45
N TRP A 133 0.71 -43.03 31.29
CA TRP A 133 -0.54 -42.32 31.04
C TRP A 133 -1.76 -43.26 31.12
N ASN A 134 -2.75 -42.92 31.92
CA ASN A 134 -3.94 -43.74 32.06
C ASN A 134 -5.22 -42.88 31.96
N PRO A 135 -6.39 -43.50 31.74
CA PRO A 135 -7.64 -42.76 31.59
C PRO A 135 -8.01 -41.88 32.80
N ASP A 136 -7.65 -42.30 34.02
CA ASP A 136 -7.90 -41.52 35.23
C ASP A 136 -7.06 -40.25 35.29
N LEU A 137 -5.77 -40.34 34.90
CA LEU A 137 -4.87 -39.20 34.76
C LEU A 137 -5.37 -38.25 33.68
N GLU A 138 -5.80 -38.78 32.52
CA GLU A 138 -6.35 -37.97 31.43
C GLU A 138 -7.60 -37.21 31.86
N ALA A 139 -8.54 -37.88 32.53
CA ALA A 139 -9.75 -37.24 33.05
C ALA A 139 -9.41 -36.15 34.08
N SER A 140 -8.47 -36.43 35.00
CA SER A 140 -8.01 -35.45 35.99
C SER A 140 -7.31 -34.25 35.35
N PHE A 141 -6.52 -34.49 34.30
CA PHE A 141 -5.83 -33.46 33.52
C PHE A 141 -6.82 -32.54 32.82
N TYR A 142 -7.80 -33.08 32.08
CA TYR A 142 -8.79 -32.24 31.39
C TYR A 142 -9.69 -31.46 32.36
N ALA A 143 -10.00 -32.03 33.52
CA ALA A 143 -10.74 -31.32 34.57
C ALA A 143 -9.93 -30.14 35.12
N ALA A 144 -8.64 -30.35 35.40
CA ALA A 144 -7.72 -29.28 35.83
C ALA A 144 -7.52 -28.23 34.74
N MET A 145 -7.29 -28.65 33.48
CA MET A 145 -7.12 -27.76 32.34
C MET A 145 -8.34 -26.86 32.14
N SER A 146 -9.56 -27.40 32.27
CA SER A 146 -10.80 -26.62 32.20
C SER A 146 -10.88 -25.54 33.30
N ARG A 147 -10.54 -25.88 34.54
CA ARG A 147 -10.52 -24.91 35.65
C ARG A 147 -9.42 -23.86 35.49
N ILE A 148 -8.23 -24.25 35.07
CA ILE A 148 -7.13 -23.34 34.76
C ILE A 148 -7.54 -22.37 33.65
N ALA A 149 -8.13 -22.87 32.55
CA ALA A 149 -8.62 -22.05 31.45
C ALA A 149 -9.71 -21.05 31.91
N HIS A 150 -10.60 -21.46 32.82
CA HIS A 150 -11.58 -20.57 33.42
C HIS A 150 -10.93 -19.49 34.30
N ALA A 151 -9.90 -19.84 35.08
CA ALA A 151 -9.19 -18.90 35.96
C ALA A 151 -8.40 -17.82 35.20
N VAL A 152 -7.92 -18.13 34.00
CA VAL A 152 -7.12 -17.23 33.15
C VAL A 152 -7.92 -16.48 32.08
N THR A 153 -9.25 -16.66 32.03
CA THR A 153 -10.14 -15.94 31.11
C THR A 153 -9.92 -14.42 31.23
N PRO A 154 -9.77 -13.68 30.11
CA PRO A 154 -10.08 -14.04 28.72
C PRO A 154 -8.94 -14.68 27.91
N VAL A 155 -7.81 -15.04 28.52
CA VAL A 155 -6.63 -15.55 27.79
C VAL A 155 -6.80 -17.04 27.50
N VAL A 156 -6.55 -17.43 26.25
CA VAL A 156 -6.55 -18.84 25.80
C VAL A 156 -5.11 -19.28 25.58
N ALA A 157 -4.82 -20.58 25.63
CA ALA A 157 -3.46 -21.11 25.47
C ALA A 157 -2.76 -20.60 24.19
N GLU A 158 -3.50 -20.57 23.08
CA GLU A 158 -3.01 -20.03 21.80
C GLU A 158 -2.58 -18.57 21.88
N THR A 159 -3.11 -17.78 22.81
CA THR A 159 -2.77 -16.37 23.02
C THR A 159 -1.67 -16.16 24.06
N ALA A 160 -1.51 -17.10 25.00
CA ALA A 160 -0.48 -17.09 26.03
C ALA A 160 0.89 -17.59 25.54
N GLY A 161 0.88 -18.49 24.54
CA GLY A 161 2.08 -19.15 24.05
C GLY A 161 3.09 -18.22 23.38
N ASP A 162 4.34 -18.67 23.33
CA ASP A 162 5.43 -17.91 22.72
C ASP A 162 5.20 -17.65 21.22
N ASP A 163 4.49 -18.54 20.53
CA ASP A 163 4.13 -18.39 19.12
C ASP A 163 3.23 -17.19 18.86
N ALA A 164 2.27 -16.90 19.75
CA ALA A 164 1.44 -15.70 19.66
C ALA A 164 2.26 -14.43 19.85
N ARG A 165 3.20 -14.41 20.81
CA ARG A 165 4.09 -13.26 21.04
C ARG A 165 5.02 -13.01 19.86
N HIS A 166 5.60 -14.07 19.29
CA HIS A 166 6.44 -13.97 18.09
C HIS A 166 5.62 -13.54 16.86
N GLY A 167 4.41 -14.09 16.72
CA GLY A 167 3.44 -13.72 15.69
C GLY A 167 3.07 -12.24 15.76
N ALA A 168 2.70 -11.73 16.94
CA ALA A 168 2.37 -10.33 17.18
C ALA A 168 3.55 -9.41 16.83
N ARG A 169 4.76 -9.70 17.31
CA ARG A 169 5.97 -8.91 16.98
C ARG A 169 6.29 -8.92 15.50
N ARG A 170 6.06 -10.04 14.81
CA ARG A 170 6.24 -10.13 13.36
C ARG A 170 5.19 -9.30 12.63
N ALA A 171 3.92 -9.39 13.02
CA ALA A 171 2.84 -8.60 12.46
C ALA A 171 3.09 -7.10 12.65
N ILE A 172 3.40 -6.66 13.87
CA ILE A 172 3.74 -5.26 14.19
C ILE A 172 4.86 -4.75 13.29
N ARG A 173 5.95 -5.53 13.11
CA ARG A 173 7.05 -5.15 12.22
C ARG A 173 6.63 -5.01 10.75
N ILE A 174 5.82 -5.93 10.25
CA ILE A 174 5.33 -5.88 8.86
C ILE A 174 4.45 -4.65 8.65
N TYR A 175 3.47 -4.41 9.52
CA TYR A 175 2.57 -3.25 9.40
C TYR A 175 3.30 -1.93 9.64
N THR A 176 4.28 -1.87 10.55
CA THR A 176 5.12 -0.69 10.76
C THR A 176 5.93 -0.38 9.51
N ARG A 177 6.58 -1.38 8.90
CA ARG A 177 7.32 -1.20 7.65
C ARG A 177 6.41 -0.75 6.51
N SER A 178 5.22 -1.34 6.41
CA SER A 178 4.20 -0.93 5.42
C SER A 178 3.77 0.51 5.64
N ALA A 179 3.47 0.91 6.88
CA ALA A 179 3.05 2.27 7.21
C ALA A 179 4.15 3.30 6.92
N VAL A 180 5.41 2.99 7.27
CA VAL A 180 6.56 3.85 6.97
C VAL A 180 6.76 3.98 5.46
N ALA A 181 6.75 2.87 4.72
CA ALA A 181 6.89 2.89 3.26
C ALA A 181 5.78 3.71 2.60
N LEU A 182 4.53 3.53 3.07
CA LEU A 182 3.38 4.25 2.54
C LEU A 182 3.43 5.74 2.90
N THR A 183 3.88 6.10 4.11
CA THR A 183 4.08 7.50 4.50
C THR A 183 5.13 8.18 3.61
N ILE A 184 6.27 7.51 3.37
CA ILE A 184 7.32 8.02 2.47
C ILE A 184 6.75 8.22 1.06
N LEU A 185 5.99 7.24 0.56
CA LEU A 185 5.36 7.32 -0.76
C LEU A 185 4.37 8.48 -0.85
N VAL A 186 3.50 8.65 0.14
CA VAL A 186 2.52 9.74 0.19
C VAL A 186 3.20 11.10 0.22
N VAL A 187 4.19 11.28 1.11
CA VAL A 187 4.93 12.55 1.22
C VAL A 187 5.67 12.87 -0.08
N SER A 188 6.32 11.88 -0.69
CA SER A 188 7.01 12.04 -1.96
C SER A 188 6.04 12.44 -3.08
N LEU A 189 4.91 11.74 -3.19
CA LEU A 189 3.88 12.03 -4.17
C LEU A 189 3.28 13.42 -3.98
N SER A 190 2.98 13.81 -2.73
CA SER A 190 2.50 15.16 -2.41
C SER A 190 3.51 16.24 -2.80
N CYS A 191 4.81 16.03 -2.56
CA CYS A 191 5.85 16.96 -2.97
C CYS A 191 5.93 17.11 -4.50
N VAL A 192 5.88 15.99 -5.23
CA VAL A 192 5.89 16.01 -6.70
C VAL A 192 4.66 16.73 -7.25
N LEU A 193 3.47 16.42 -6.74
CA LEU A 193 2.22 17.09 -7.15
C LEU A 193 2.25 18.59 -6.86
N PHE A 194 2.81 18.99 -5.73
CA PHE A 194 2.96 20.41 -5.39
C PHE A 194 3.85 21.14 -6.39
N VAL A 195 5.03 20.59 -6.71
CA VAL A 195 5.94 21.18 -7.71
C VAL A 195 5.26 21.26 -9.08
N VAL A 196 4.58 20.19 -9.50
CA VAL A 196 3.86 20.14 -10.78
C VAL A 196 2.74 21.19 -10.83
N ASN A 197 1.98 21.38 -9.75
CA ASN A 197 0.94 22.42 -9.66
C ASN A 197 1.51 23.84 -9.69
N GLN A 198 2.65 24.06 -9.03
CA GLN A 198 3.34 25.36 -9.10
C GLN A 198 3.78 25.67 -10.52
N ILE A 199 4.48 24.73 -11.19
CA ILE A 199 4.94 24.94 -12.57
C ILE A 199 3.74 25.15 -13.53
N SER A 200 2.66 24.41 -13.35
CA SER A 200 1.42 24.59 -14.13
C SER A 200 0.83 26.01 -13.96
N THR A 201 0.82 26.52 -12.73
CA THR A 201 0.34 27.88 -12.44
C THR A 201 1.25 28.94 -13.05
N ASP A 202 2.57 28.77 -12.93
CA ASP A 202 3.56 29.67 -13.50
C ASP A 202 3.47 29.72 -15.03
N ILE A 203 3.31 28.56 -15.68
CA ILE A 203 3.09 28.47 -17.13
C ILE A 203 1.82 29.24 -17.54
N ALA A 204 0.72 29.08 -16.81
CA ALA A 204 -0.53 29.77 -17.13
C ALA A 204 -0.38 31.30 -17.05
N ILE A 205 0.38 31.80 -16.08
CA ILE A 205 0.69 33.23 -15.93
C ILE A 205 1.57 33.71 -17.10
N VAL A 206 2.67 33.01 -17.37
CA VAL A 206 3.61 33.39 -18.45
C VAL A 206 2.95 33.36 -19.82
N VAL A 207 2.10 32.36 -20.10
CA VAL A 207 1.32 32.29 -21.35
C VAL A 207 0.38 33.49 -21.47
N LYS A 208 -0.31 33.86 -20.40
CA LYS A 208 -1.24 35.01 -20.42
C LYS A 208 -0.50 36.33 -20.68
N ASP A 209 0.65 36.54 -20.03
CA ASP A 209 1.44 37.75 -20.20
C ASP A 209 2.06 37.82 -21.60
N ASN A 210 2.57 36.70 -22.11
CA ASN A 210 3.11 36.61 -23.46
C ASN A 210 2.05 36.74 -24.55
N ASP A 211 0.81 36.28 -24.32
CA ASP A 211 -0.31 36.49 -25.25
C ASP A 211 -0.60 37.98 -25.45
N ALA A 212 -0.61 38.76 -24.35
CA ALA A 212 -0.79 40.21 -24.41
C ALA A 212 0.40 40.91 -25.10
N ALA A 213 1.62 40.48 -24.81
CA ALA A 213 2.84 41.01 -25.44
C ALA A 213 2.87 40.70 -26.95
N ALA A 214 2.52 39.48 -27.36
CA ALA A 214 2.51 39.07 -28.76
C ALA A 214 1.53 39.91 -29.60
N LEU A 215 0.32 40.19 -29.07
CA LEU A 215 -0.66 41.04 -29.75
C LEU A 215 -0.16 42.48 -29.90
N THR A 216 0.43 43.03 -28.84
CA THR A 216 0.99 44.39 -28.85
C THR A 216 2.12 44.49 -29.87
N LEU A 217 3.06 43.55 -29.82
CA LEU A 217 4.21 43.47 -30.71
C LEU A 217 3.79 43.27 -32.17
N HIS A 218 2.78 42.44 -32.44
CA HIS A 218 2.22 42.24 -33.78
C HIS A 218 1.73 43.56 -34.39
N ASN A 219 0.92 44.32 -33.63
CA ASN A 219 0.40 45.61 -34.08
C ASN A 219 1.53 46.63 -34.31
N GLN A 220 2.52 46.68 -33.41
CA GLN A 220 3.67 47.57 -33.56
C GLN A 220 4.52 47.20 -34.79
N LEU A 221 4.82 45.92 -35.00
CA LEU A 221 5.57 45.44 -36.17
C LEU A 221 4.83 45.73 -37.48
N GLN A 222 3.52 45.52 -37.51
CA GLN A 222 2.71 45.85 -38.68
C GLN A 222 2.75 47.36 -38.99
N SER A 223 2.62 48.21 -37.96
CA SER A 223 2.74 49.66 -38.13
C SER A 223 4.14 50.08 -38.59
N HIS A 224 5.19 49.44 -38.08
CA HIS A 224 6.58 49.72 -38.43
C HIS A 224 6.89 49.27 -39.86
N ALA A 225 6.33 48.15 -40.32
CA ALA A 225 6.45 47.68 -41.70
C ALA A 225 5.93 48.73 -42.69
N VAL A 226 4.75 49.31 -42.42
CA VAL A 226 4.19 50.39 -43.24
C VAL A 226 5.11 51.61 -43.23
N ALA A 227 5.61 52.02 -42.06
CA ALA A 227 6.55 53.15 -41.95
C ALA A 227 7.86 52.93 -42.74
N ILE A 228 8.38 51.69 -42.78
CA ILE A 228 9.55 51.34 -43.60
C ILE A 228 9.24 51.53 -45.09
N THR A 229 8.07 51.09 -45.56
CA THR A 229 7.69 51.26 -46.96
C THR A 229 7.58 52.74 -47.36
N GLU A 230 7.04 53.59 -46.48
CA GLU A 230 6.98 55.04 -46.71
C GLU A 230 8.37 55.70 -46.69
N ALA A 231 9.25 55.29 -45.77
CA ALA A 231 10.61 55.79 -45.68
C ALA A 231 11.45 55.42 -46.93
N LYS A 232 11.22 54.23 -47.50
CA LYS A 232 11.88 53.77 -48.74
C LYS A 232 11.62 54.71 -49.92
N VAL A 233 10.43 55.29 -50.00
CA VAL A 233 10.08 56.30 -51.02
C VAL A 233 10.86 57.61 -50.82
N LYS A 234 11.21 57.94 -49.57
CA LYS A 234 11.91 59.19 -49.21
C LYS A 234 13.43 59.11 -49.31
N GLY A 235 14.01 57.91 -49.48
CA GLY A 235 15.45 57.69 -49.62
C GLY A 235 16.11 57.06 -48.39
N THR A 236 17.40 56.73 -48.50
CA THR A 236 18.17 55.96 -47.50
C THR A 236 18.27 56.66 -46.14
N ASP A 237 18.41 57.98 -46.11
CA ASP A 237 18.56 58.75 -44.88
C ASP A 237 17.31 58.67 -43.99
N ALA A 238 16.12 58.60 -44.61
CA ALA A 238 14.86 58.44 -43.90
C ALA A 238 14.73 57.06 -43.24
N ILE A 239 15.30 56.01 -43.84
CA ILE A 239 15.34 54.66 -43.26
C ILE A 239 16.24 54.63 -42.03
N VAL A 240 17.42 55.25 -42.11
CA VAL A 240 18.37 55.33 -40.97
C VAL A 240 17.77 56.13 -39.81
N ALA A 241 17.06 57.22 -40.11
CA ALA A 241 16.35 57.98 -39.08
C ALA A 241 15.22 57.17 -38.42
N LEU A 242 14.48 56.37 -39.20
CA LEU A 242 13.40 55.51 -38.70
C LEU A 242 13.95 54.36 -37.82
N GLN A 243 15.07 53.74 -38.19
CA GLN A 243 15.69 52.66 -37.41
C GLN A 243 16.18 53.14 -36.04
N ASN A 244 16.58 54.40 -35.93
CA ASN A 244 17.01 55.02 -34.68
C ASN A 244 15.87 55.77 -33.95
N SER A 245 14.63 55.65 -34.43
CA SER A 245 13.48 56.31 -33.82
C SER A 245 13.07 55.64 -32.50
N GLN A 246 12.43 56.42 -31.62
CA GLN A 246 11.94 55.92 -30.33
C GLN A 246 11.02 54.67 -30.46
N PRO A 247 10.09 54.59 -31.44
CA PRO A 247 9.29 53.37 -31.66
C PRO A 247 10.13 52.13 -32.02
N ALA A 248 11.19 52.29 -32.83
CA ALA A 248 12.06 51.17 -33.20
C ALA A 248 12.84 50.63 -31.99
N LEU A 249 13.31 51.54 -31.10
CA LEU A 249 13.95 51.16 -29.85
C LEU A 249 12.98 50.46 -28.89
N GLN A 250 11.73 50.91 -28.83
CA GLN A 250 10.69 50.27 -28.02
C GLN A 250 10.38 48.86 -28.53
N ILE A 251 10.15 48.70 -29.85
CA ILE A 251 9.94 47.39 -30.48
C ILE A 251 11.11 46.46 -30.17
N LYS A 252 12.36 46.95 -30.22
CA LYS A 252 13.54 46.16 -29.90
C LYS A 252 13.54 45.68 -28.44
N GLN A 253 13.22 46.55 -27.49
CA GLN A 253 13.14 46.19 -26.06
C GLN A 253 12.02 45.18 -25.80
N GLU A 254 10.84 45.41 -26.37
CA GLU A 254 9.69 44.51 -26.23
C GLU A 254 9.98 43.14 -26.86
N LEU A 255 10.63 43.11 -28.03
CA LEU A 255 11.01 41.86 -28.68
C LEU A 255 12.05 41.08 -27.85
N GLN A 256 13.02 41.78 -27.25
CA GLN A 256 14.00 41.19 -26.33
C GLN A 256 13.36 40.57 -25.10
N GLN A 257 12.44 41.30 -24.46
CA GLN A 257 11.71 40.78 -23.32
C GLN A 257 10.82 39.60 -23.72
N PHE A 258 10.13 39.70 -24.85
CA PHE A 258 9.29 38.62 -25.40
C PHE A 258 10.09 37.34 -25.66
N ALA A 259 11.25 37.44 -26.31
CA ALA A 259 12.10 36.26 -26.54
C ALA A 259 12.66 35.66 -25.25
N THR A 260 13.00 36.51 -24.26
CA THR A 260 13.46 36.05 -22.94
C THR A 260 12.37 35.24 -22.25
N ASN A 261 11.13 35.75 -22.24
CA ASN A 261 9.98 35.04 -21.68
C ASN A 261 9.69 33.74 -22.45
N ASN A 262 9.78 33.74 -23.78
CA ASN A 262 9.56 32.54 -24.60
C ASN A 262 10.60 31.45 -24.33
N ARG A 263 11.86 31.84 -24.12
CA ARG A 263 12.93 30.92 -23.74
C ARG A 263 12.67 30.31 -22.37
N GLN A 264 12.21 31.09 -21.40
CA GLN A 264 11.82 30.59 -20.08
C GLN A 264 10.65 29.62 -20.18
N LEU A 265 9.58 30.00 -20.89
CA LEU A 265 8.42 29.15 -21.12
C LEU A 265 8.80 27.82 -21.78
N PHE A 266 9.65 27.85 -22.82
CA PHE A 266 10.16 26.65 -23.47
C PHE A 266 10.98 25.78 -22.51
N ALA A 267 11.84 26.39 -21.68
CA ALA A 267 12.60 25.65 -20.69
C ALA A 267 11.69 24.94 -19.66
N ASP A 268 10.63 25.60 -19.19
CA ASP A 268 9.67 25.02 -18.23
C ASP A 268 8.85 23.88 -18.87
N VAL A 269 8.38 24.08 -20.10
CA VAL A 269 7.71 23.04 -20.91
C VAL A 269 8.64 21.83 -21.11
N SER A 270 9.92 22.06 -21.44
CA SER A 270 10.89 20.99 -21.67
C SER A 270 11.19 20.19 -20.39
N ARG A 271 11.26 20.85 -19.24
CA ARG A 271 11.44 20.20 -17.93
C ARG A 271 10.27 19.27 -17.63
N ILE A 272 9.03 19.74 -17.84
CA ILE A 272 7.86 18.88 -17.66
C ILE A 272 7.86 17.73 -18.65
N SER A 273 8.17 17.99 -19.92
CA SER A 273 8.24 16.92 -20.93
C SER A 273 9.25 15.83 -20.53
N SER A 274 10.39 16.21 -19.95
CA SER A 274 11.36 15.24 -19.44
C SER A 274 10.80 14.41 -18.28
N LEU A 275 10.02 15.03 -17.39
CA LEU A 275 9.36 14.35 -16.27
C LEU A 275 8.30 13.36 -16.79
N THR A 276 7.41 13.79 -17.69
CA THR A 276 6.38 12.91 -18.26
C THR A 276 6.98 11.76 -19.04
N THR A 277 8.07 12.01 -19.75
CA THR A 277 8.83 10.95 -20.45
C THR A 277 9.40 9.93 -19.46
N SER A 278 9.96 10.38 -18.32
CA SER A 278 10.48 9.48 -17.30
C SER A 278 9.42 8.58 -16.65
N VAL A 279 8.16 9.04 -16.64
CA VAL A 279 6.99 8.29 -16.14
C VAL A 279 6.37 7.41 -17.24
N GLY A 280 6.91 7.43 -18.47
CA GLY A 280 6.45 6.60 -19.57
C GLY A 280 5.28 7.17 -20.37
N LEU A 281 4.95 8.46 -20.19
CA LEU A 281 3.87 9.14 -20.91
C LEU A 281 4.32 9.72 -22.26
N GLY A 282 5.59 9.56 -22.63
CA GLY A 282 6.15 10.07 -23.87
C GLY A 282 6.54 11.56 -23.81
N VAL A 283 7.11 12.02 -24.94
CA VAL A 283 7.58 13.39 -25.13
C VAL A 283 6.41 14.29 -25.49
N ILE A 284 6.36 15.48 -24.91
CA ILE A 284 5.31 16.45 -25.19
C ILE A 284 5.75 17.35 -26.34
N ARG A 285 4.90 17.46 -27.36
CA ARG A 285 5.12 18.33 -28.52
C ARG A 285 3.90 19.17 -28.85
N SER A 286 4.09 20.11 -29.76
CA SER A 286 2.97 20.86 -30.31
C SER A 286 2.04 19.85 -30.95
N PRO A 287 0.75 19.83 -30.61
CA PRO A 287 -0.20 18.94 -31.25
C PRO A 287 -0.29 19.24 -32.75
N TYR A 288 0.25 20.38 -33.19
CA TYR A 288 0.12 20.88 -34.54
C TYR A 288 1.24 20.47 -35.52
N LYS A 289 2.25 19.71 -35.07
CA LYS A 289 3.38 19.27 -35.89
C LYS A 289 3.53 17.75 -35.94
N PRO A 290 4.07 17.19 -37.04
CA PRO A 290 4.36 15.76 -37.11
C PRO A 290 5.42 15.34 -36.07
N PRO A 291 5.42 14.06 -35.66
CA PRO A 291 6.47 13.53 -34.79
C PRO A 291 7.82 13.53 -35.50
N CYS A 292 8.90 13.79 -34.75
CA CYS A 292 10.25 13.77 -35.31
C CYS A 292 10.66 12.36 -35.78
N PRO A 293 11.51 12.27 -36.82
CA PRO A 293 11.93 11.00 -37.38
C PRO A 293 12.64 10.12 -36.35
N GLY A 294 12.21 8.86 -36.25
CA GLY A 294 12.78 7.87 -35.32
C GLY A 294 12.11 7.79 -33.96
N GLU A 295 11.14 8.66 -33.66
CA GLU A 295 10.43 8.62 -32.39
C GLU A 295 9.20 7.70 -32.43
N LYS A 296 9.09 6.83 -31.42
CA LYS A 296 7.92 5.97 -31.25
C LYS A 296 6.91 6.72 -30.38
N THR A 297 5.81 7.18 -30.98
CA THR A 297 4.67 7.72 -30.25
C THR A 297 4.08 6.63 -29.34
N VAL A 298 4.28 6.76 -28.04
CA VAL A 298 3.80 5.78 -27.03
C VAL A 298 2.31 5.95 -26.76
N LEU A 299 1.78 7.14 -27.01
CA LEU A 299 0.36 7.46 -26.91
C LEU A 299 -0.21 7.70 -28.31
N ASN A 300 -0.81 6.65 -28.89
CA ASN A 300 -1.69 6.75 -30.06
C ASN A 300 -2.99 7.48 -29.65
N PHE A 301 -2.91 8.75 -29.28
CA PHE A 301 -4.09 9.58 -29.41
C PHE A 301 -4.31 9.79 -30.91
N PRO A 302 -5.54 9.58 -31.45
CA PRO A 302 -5.85 9.94 -32.81
C PRO A 302 -5.61 11.44 -32.94
N SER A 303 -4.43 11.80 -33.43
CA SER A 303 -4.10 13.19 -33.70
C SER A 303 -5.16 13.68 -34.68
N ALA A 304 -5.78 14.82 -34.39
CA ALA A 304 -6.71 15.49 -35.29
C ALA A 304 -6.10 15.78 -36.68
N TYR A 305 -4.79 15.57 -36.83
CA TYR A 305 -4.02 15.60 -38.07
C TYR A 305 -4.30 14.45 -39.04
N ALA A 306 -4.84 13.31 -38.57
CA ALA A 306 -5.04 12.16 -39.44
C ALA A 306 -6.19 12.33 -40.45
N THR A 307 -7.10 13.29 -40.24
CA THR A 307 -8.33 13.41 -41.06
C THR A 307 -8.40 14.64 -41.95
N ALA A 308 -7.45 15.57 -41.92
CA ALA A 308 -7.65 16.86 -42.57
C ALA A 308 -6.40 17.57 -43.09
N HIS A 309 -5.49 16.93 -43.86
CA HIS A 309 -4.62 17.72 -44.74
C HIS A 309 -4.43 17.12 -46.14
N SER A 310 -4.92 17.91 -47.10
CA SER A 310 -4.68 17.92 -48.53
C SER A 310 -3.21 17.68 -48.88
N THR A 311 -2.99 16.82 -49.87
CA THR A 311 -1.71 16.36 -50.46
C THR A 311 -0.92 17.44 -51.22
N GLY A 312 -0.98 18.71 -50.79
CA GLY A 312 -0.47 19.86 -51.57
C GLY A 312 0.49 20.80 -50.85
N TYR A 313 0.92 20.51 -49.62
CA TYR A 313 1.90 21.35 -48.94
C TYR A 313 3.33 20.93 -49.30
N ILE A 314 4.12 21.94 -49.68
CA ILE A 314 5.53 21.91 -50.04
C ILE A 314 6.30 21.06 -49.03
N GLU A 315 7.04 20.04 -49.51
CA GLU A 315 8.09 19.36 -48.74
C GLU A 315 9.15 20.40 -48.34
N HIS A 316 8.93 21.10 -47.24
CA HIS A 316 10.04 21.67 -46.50
C HIS A 316 10.80 20.50 -45.89
N GLU A 317 12.10 20.42 -46.20
CA GLU A 317 12.99 19.38 -45.69
C GLU A 317 12.82 19.26 -44.16
N GLU A 318 12.37 18.09 -43.70
CA GLU A 318 12.03 17.78 -42.30
C GLU A 318 13.16 18.06 -41.29
N LYS A 319 14.38 18.32 -41.79
CA LYS A 319 15.56 18.75 -41.03
C LYS A 319 15.42 20.11 -40.35
N ASP A 320 14.48 20.95 -40.78
CA ASP A 320 14.37 22.34 -40.31
C ASP A 320 13.31 22.55 -39.21
N ASP A 321 12.63 21.49 -38.72
CA ASP A 321 11.74 21.67 -37.57
C ASP A 321 12.56 21.94 -36.31
N TRP A 322 12.44 23.17 -35.81
CA TRP A 322 13.08 23.62 -34.59
C TRP A 322 12.74 22.75 -33.37
N GLN A 323 11.62 22.02 -33.38
CA GLN A 323 11.23 21.10 -32.30
C GLN A 323 12.03 19.79 -32.31
N CYS A 324 12.60 19.39 -33.44
CA CYS A 324 13.35 18.15 -33.62
C CYS A 324 14.85 18.34 -33.42
N ASN A 325 15.35 19.57 -33.55
CA ASN A 325 16.77 19.86 -33.48
C ASN A 325 17.05 20.95 -32.43
N LEU A 326 17.72 20.58 -31.34
CA LEU A 326 18.04 21.50 -30.24
C LEU A 326 18.90 22.70 -30.69
N ALA A 327 19.73 22.53 -31.72
CA ALA A 327 20.54 23.62 -32.26
C ALA A 327 19.65 24.67 -32.96
N ILE A 328 18.68 24.21 -33.75
CA ILE A 328 17.71 25.07 -34.43
C ILE A 328 16.77 25.72 -33.40
N ALA A 329 16.31 24.97 -32.39
CA ALA A 329 15.54 25.54 -31.29
C ALA A 329 16.26 26.73 -30.65
N ARG A 330 17.58 26.60 -30.40
CA ARG A 330 18.39 27.66 -29.83
C ARG A 330 18.45 28.88 -30.74
N GLU A 331 18.71 28.70 -32.02
CA GLU A 331 18.76 29.79 -33.00
C GLU A 331 17.41 30.51 -33.14
N VAL A 332 16.33 29.73 -33.16
CA VAL A 332 14.97 30.23 -33.32
C VAL A 332 14.43 30.87 -32.03
N LEU A 333 14.94 30.51 -30.85
CA LEU A 333 14.60 31.14 -29.56
C LEU A 333 15.51 32.31 -29.21
N GLU A 334 16.76 32.29 -29.64
CA GLU A 334 17.72 33.37 -29.40
C GLU A 334 17.48 34.52 -30.37
N ILE A 335 17.58 35.73 -29.84
CA ILE A 335 17.59 36.93 -30.67
C ILE A 335 19.02 37.10 -31.20
N THR A 336 19.18 37.05 -32.51
CA THR A 336 20.40 37.51 -33.18
C THR A 336 20.43 39.04 -33.11
N LEU A 337 21.32 39.55 -32.25
CA LEU A 337 21.64 40.98 -32.24
C LEU A 337 22.65 41.28 -33.34
N PRO A 338 22.52 42.41 -34.07
CA PRO A 338 21.51 43.46 -33.93
C PRO A 338 20.27 43.24 -34.81
N LEU A 339 19.09 43.09 -34.18
CA LEU A 339 17.75 42.96 -34.80
C LEU A 339 17.33 44.10 -35.74
N LEU A 340 18.04 45.22 -35.69
CA LEU A 340 17.88 46.39 -36.54
C LEU A 340 19.31 46.72 -36.94
N ALA A 341 19.65 46.53 -38.21
CA ALA A 341 21.01 46.57 -38.73
C ALA A 341 21.84 47.70 -38.08
N SER A 342 23.12 47.41 -37.79
CA SER A 342 24.06 48.48 -37.48
C SER A 342 23.98 49.53 -38.60
N PRO A 343 23.77 50.82 -38.28
CA PRO A 343 23.68 51.88 -39.29
C PRO A 343 24.97 52.01 -40.13
N HIS A 344 26.04 51.34 -39.71
CA HIS A 344 27.27 51.14 -40.45
C HIS A 344 27.51 49.64 -40.58
N ALA A 345 27.34 49.10 -41.80
CA ALA A 345 27.85 47.79 -42.17
C ALA A 345 29.33 47.73 -41.75
N GLU A 346 29.77 46.63 -41.14
CA GLU A 346 31.19 46.51 -40.80
C GLU A 346 32.03 46.66 -42.09
N PRO A 347 33.21 47.31 -42.05
CA PRO A 347 34.01 47.55 -43.24
C PRO A 347 34.41 46.20 -43.88
N GLY A 348 33.66 45.76 -44.89
CA GLY A 348 33.82 44.45 -45.55
C GLY A 348 32.51 43.69 -45.78
N GLU A 349 31.41 44.07 -45.12
CA GLU A 349 30.11 43.41 -45.26
C GLU A 349 29.38 43.93 -46.50
N LYS A 350 29.39 43.14 -47.58
CA LYS A 350 28.95 43.62 -48.90
C LYS A 350 27.45 43.89 -48.98
N HIS A 351 26.61 43.20 -48.20
CA HIS A 351 25.14 43.29 -48.23
C HIS A 351 24.58 43.26 -46.79
N PRO A 352 24.33 44.40 -46.14
CA PRO A 352 23.62 44.42 -44.86
C PRO A 352 22.18 43.89 -45.06
N PRO A 353 21.63 43.14 -44.10
CA PRO A 353 20.28 42.60 -44.21
C PRO A 353 19.26 43.74 -44.34
N PRO A 354 18.30 43.68 -45.28
CA PRO A 354 17.29 44.71 -45.45
C PRO A 354 16.45 44.90 -44.17
N PRO A 355 15.95 46.11 -43.90
CA PRO A 355 15.12 46.39 -42.72
C PRO A 355 13.81 45.59 -42.69
N GLU A 356 13.36 45.11 -43.85
CA GLU A 356 12.22 44.21 -44.01
C GLU A 356 12.47 42.86 -43.31
N ASP A 357 13.73 42.40 -43.24
CA ASP A 357 14.10 41.14 -42.58
C ASP A 357 13.92 41.21 -41.06
N ALA A 358 14.11 42.39 -40.45
CA ALA A 358 13.88 42.58 -39.01
C ALA A 358 12.41 42.37 -38.64
N VAL A 359 11.52 42.90 -39.47
CA VAL A 359 10.06 42.73 -39.31
C VAL A 359 9.68 41.26 -39.54
N ALA A 360 10.23 40.64 -40.58
CA ALA A 360 10.02 39.22 -40.87
C ALA A 360 10.50 38.32 -39.72
N GLN A 361 11.67 38.59 -39.14
CA GLN A 361 12.18 37.93 -37.95
C GLN A 361 11.23 38.11 -36.76
N GLY A 362 10.69 39.32 -36.56
CA GLY A 362 9.70 39.58 -35.52
C GLY A 362 8.44 38.70 -35.67
N PHE A 363 7.89 38.62 -36.88
CA PHE A 363 6.76 37.73 -37.16
C PHE A 363 7.11 36.25 -37.01
N GLN A 364 8.32 35.84 -37.41
CA GLN A 364 8.81 34.48 -37.21
C GLN A 364 8.89 34.12 -35.72
N LYS A 365 9.39 35.02 -34.86
CA LYS A 365 9.41 34.81 -33.39
C LYS A 365 8.00 34.71 -32.81
N ILE A 366 7.05 35.52 -33.30
CA ILE A 366 5.63 35.41 -32.89
C ILE A 366 5.04 34.06 -33.33
N ALA A 367 5.37 33.56 -34.54
CA ALA A 367 4.91 32.26 -35.01
C ALA A 367 5.47 31.11 -34.15
N VAL A 368 6.75 31.16 -33.81
CA VAL A 368 7.41 30.20 -32.90
C VAL A 368 6.77 30.24 -31.51
N TYR A 369 6.41 31.42 -31.02
CA TYR A 369 5.68 31.54 -29.77
C TYR A 369 4.33 30.81 -29.82
N GLN A 370 3.57 30.91 -30.92
CA GLN A 370 2.30 30.19 -31.05
C GLN A 370 2.48 28.66 -30.92
N ASP A 371 3.57 28.13 -31.49
CA ASP A 371 3.94 26.71 -31.30
C ASP A 371 4.25 26.38 -29.83
N ILE A 372 5.05 27.20 -29.15
CA ILE A 372 5.42 27.01 -27.73
C ILE A 372 4.19 27.13 -26.83
N ARG A 373 3.31 28.08 -27.13
CA ARG A 373 2.04 28.28 -26.43
C ARG A 373 1.14 27.06 -26.58
N ALA A 374 1.01 26.52 -27.79
CA ALA A 374 0.24 25.31 -28.03
C ALA A 374 0.81 24.11 -27.24
N MET A 375 2.14 23.96 -27.19
CA MET A 375 2.78 22.99 -26.31
C MET A 375 2.42 23.22 -24.85
N ALA A 376 2.61 24.44 -24.35
CA ALA A 376 2.39 24.78 -22.95
C ALA A 376 0.95 24.49 -22.48
N LEU A 377 -0.05 24.84 -23.30
CA LEU A 377 -1.46 24.56 -23.02
C LEU A 377 -1.72 23.05 -23.01
N TYR A 378 -1.20 22.32 -24.00
CA TYR A 378 -1.35 20.87 -24.07
C TYR A 378 -0.70 20.15 -22.88
N VAL A 379 0.50 20.58 -22.49
CA VAL A 379 1.20 20.11 -21.27
C VAL A 379 0.36 20.37 -20.03
N ASN A 380 -0.20 21.58 -19.91
CA ASN A 380 -1.00 21.97 -18.75
C ASN A 380 -2.25 21.09 -18.61
N ASP A 381 -2.94 20.78 -19.72
CA ASP A 381 -4.11 19.89 -19.70
C ASP A 381 -3.74 18.46 -19.27
N ILE A 382 -2.61 17.94 -19.76
CA ILE A 382 -2.08 16.63 -19.34
C ILE A 382 -1.76 16.65 -17.84
N ILE A 383 -1.07 17.69 -17.35
CA ILE A 383 -0.75 17.86 -15.93
C ILE A 383 -2.02 17.86 -15.10
N LEU A 384 -3.00 18.70 -15.43
CA LEU A 384 -4.23 18.84 -14.66
C LEU A 384 -5.02 17.52 -14.64
N SER A 385 -5.02 16.77 -15.75
CA SER A 385 -5.59 15.43 -15.83
C SER A 385 -4.88 14.44 -14.90
N ILE A 386 -3.55 14.40 -14.92
CA ILE A 386 -2.75 13.51 -14.05
C ILE A 386 -2.90 13.89 -12.59
N VAL A 387 -2.73 15.16 -12.25
CA VAL A 387 -2.91 15.67 -10.89
C VAL A 387 -4.32 15.35 -10.41
N GLY A 388 -5.34 15.59 -11.24
CA GLY A 388 -6.72 15.24 -10.95
C GLY A 388 -6.92 13.74 -10.72
N ALA A 389 -6.31 12.88 -11.52
CA ALA A 389 -6.36 11.42 -11.35
C ALA A 389 -5.63 10.97 -10.07
N VAL A 390 -4.43 11.49 -9.80
CA VAL A 390 -3.65 11.10 -8.62
C VAL A 390 -4.31 11.61 -7.34
N THR A 391 -4.75 12.87 -7.31
CA THR A 391 -5.43 13.47 -6.15
C THR A 391 -6.83 12.93 -5.95
N GLY A 392 -7.56 12.68 -7.03
CA GLY A 392 -8.92 12.17 -6.99
C GLY A 392 -9.01 10.67 -6.74
N PHE A 393 -8.07 9.86 -7.23
CA PHE A 393 -8.17 8.39 -7.14
C PHE A 393 -7.08 7.78 -6.27
N MET A 394 -5.82 8.13 -6.50
CA MET A 394 -4.70 7.40 -5.89
C MET A 394 -4.45 7.82 -4.43
N LEU A 395 -4.46 9.11 -4.14
CA LEU A 395 -4.23 9.64 -2.79
C LEU A 395 -5.27 9.15 -1.77
N PRO A 396 -6.60 9.20 -2.04
CA PRO A 396 -7.60 8.67 -1.11
C PRO A 396 -7.37 7.19 -0.76
N VAL A 397 -6.98 6.36 -1.72
CA VAL A 397 -6.67 4.94 -1.49
C VAL A 397 -5.46 4.77 -0.58
N LEU A 398 -4.39 5.53 -0.82
CA LEU A 398 -3.20 5.50 0.03
C LEU A 398 -3.50 5.98 1.44
N TYR A 399 -4.25 7.06 1.61
CA TYR A 399 -4.64 7.58 2.92
C TYR A 399 -5.55 6.60 3.68
N ALA A 400 -6.49 5.95 3.01
CA ALA A 400 -7.34 4.93 3.63
C ALA A 400 -6.52 3.70 4.06
N TRP A 401 -5.57 3.25 3.25
CA TRP A 401 -4.65 2.19 3.63
C TRP A 401 -3.77 2.60 4.83
N LEU A 402 -3.26 3.84 4.85
CA LEU A 402 -2.53 4.36 6.01
C LEU A 402 -3.38 4.30 7.29
N GLY A 403 -4.65 4.73 7.19
CA GLY A 403 -5.63 4.65 8.27
C GLY A 403 -5.81 3.23 8.79
N ALA A 404 -5.96 2.26 7.88
CA ALA A 404 -6.08 0.84 8.24
C ALA A 404 -4.81 0.32 8.94
N CYS A 405 -3.62 0.69 8.46
CA CYS A 405 -2.37 0.33 9.14
C CYS A 405 -2.32 0.92 10.56
N ALA A 406 -2.74 2.16 10.75
CA ALA A 406 -2.79 2.79 12.07
C ALA A 406 -3.78 2.08 13.02
N ALA A 407 -4.96 1.71 12.51
CA ALA A 407 -5.97 0.96 13.26
C ALA A 407 -5.44 -0.42 13.69
N ILE A 408 -4.85 -1.17 12.76
CA ILE A 408 -4.26 -2.49 13.02
C ILE A 408 -3.11 -2.37 14.03
N LEU A 409 -2.21 -1.40 13.90
CA LEU A 409 -1.11 -1.22 14.86
C LEU A 409 -1.63 -0.89 16.26
N ARG A 410 -2.67 -0.06 16.36
CA ARG A 410 -3.32 0.26 17.64
C ARG A 410 -3.97 -0.98 18.24
N GLN A 411 -4.71 -1.75 17.44
CA GLN A 411 -5.36 -2.99 17.89
C GLN A 411 -4.32 -4.03 18.33
N LEU A 412 -3.28 -4.28 17.53
CA LEU A 412 -2.19 -5.18 17.88
C LEU A 412 -1.48 -4.75 19.17
N SER A 413 -1.30 -3.44 19.38
CA SER A 413 -0.72 -2.92 20.63
C SER A 413 -1.62 -3.19 21.83
N ALA A 414 -2.94 -3.01 21.68
CA ALA A 414 -3.90 -3.27 22.75
C ALA A 414 -4.00 -4.77 23.06
N ASP A 415 -4.11 -5.61 22.04
CA ASP A 415 -4.20 -7.07 22.16
C ASP A 415 -2.90 -7.67 22.73
N SER A 416 -1.75 -7.11 22.36
CA SER A 416 -0.45 -7.51 22.94
C SER A 416 -0.34 -7.12 24.41
N ALA A 417 -0.85 -5.95 24.80
CA ALA A 417 -0.88 -5.53 26.20
C ALA A 417 -1.85 -6.38 27.04
N ALA A 418 -2.94 -6.85 26.43
CA ALA A 418 -3.94 -7.71 27.06
C ALA A 418 -3.58 -9.21 27.03
N ASN A 419 -2.53 -9.62 26.31
CA ASN A 419 -2.18 -11.02 26.03
C ASN A 419 -3.32 -11.83 25.37
N THR A 420 -4.16 -11.19 24.55
CA THR A 420 -5.33 -11.82 23.89
C THR A 420 -5.13 -12.00 22.38
N PHE A 421 -3.89 -11.91 21.89
CA PHE A 421 -3.59 -11.96 20.47
C PHE A 421 -3.68 -13.39 19.91
N HIS A 422 -4.68 -13.66 19.06
CA HIS A 422 -4.75 -14.91 18.29
C HIS A 422 -4.05 -14.78 16.92
N PRO A 423 -3.04 -15.61 16.61
CA PRO A 423 -2.25 -15.47 15.39
C PRO A 423 -3.00 -15.84 14.10
N GLU A 424 -3.94 -16.78 14.15
CA GLU A 424 -4.71 -17.21 12.96
C GLU A 424 -5.87 -16.25 12.66
N HIS A 425 -6.70 -15.92 13.66
CA HIS A 425 -7.81 -14.99 13.49
C HIS A 425 -7.35 -13.59 13.08
N SER A 426 -6.25 -13.09 13.65
CA SER A 426 -5.73 -11.76 13.31
C SER A 426 -5.25 -11.65 11.87
N LYS A 427 -4.67 -12.69 11.26
CA LYS A 427 -4.22 -12.65 9.85
C LYS A 427 -5.38 -12.40 8.91
N VAL A 428 -6.48 -13.15 9.10
CA VAL A 428 -7.67 -13.06 8.24
C VAL A 428 -8.38 -11.72 8.47
N ALA A 429 -8.59 -11.34 9.72
CA ALA A 429 -9.23 -10.07 10.09
C ALA A 429 -8.45 -8.86 9.56
N ASN A 430 -7.13 -8.82 9.75
CA ASN A 430 -6.30 -7.70 9.28
C ASN A 430 -6.28 -7.61 7.74
N ARG A 431 -6.29 -8.74 7.03
CA ARG A 431 -6.37 -8.76 5.55
C ARG A 431 -7.72 -8.24 5.06
N ALA A 432 -8.80 -8.64 5.71
CA ALA A 432 -10.14 -8.14 5.42
C ALA A 432 -10.21 -6.62 5.65
N HIS A 433 -9.69 -6.14 6.79
CA HIS A 433 -9.69 -4.71 7.13
C HIS A 433 -8.92 -3.87 6.11
N VAL A 434 -7.74 -4.30 5.66
CA VAL A 434 -6.98 -3.58 4.62
C VAL A 434 -7.75 -3.56 3.30
N THR A 435 -8.33 -4.69 2.89
CA THR A 435 -9.13 -4.78 1.66
C THR A 435 -10.33 -3.84 1.70
N SER A 436 -11.05 -3.85 2.82
CA SER A 436 -12.18 -2.96 3.08
C SER A 436 -11.77 -1.48 3.02
N ALA A 437 -10.65 -1.11 3.64
CA ALA A 437 -10.15 0.27 3.60
C ALA A 437 -9.77 0.72 2.19
N VAL A 438 -9.18 -0.16 1.36
CA VAL A 438 -8.89 0.15 -0.04
C VAL A 438 -10.17 0.40 -0.84
N ILE A 439 -11.20 -0.43 -0.67
CA ILE A 439 -12.51 -0.25 -1.33
C ILE A 439 -13.13 1.10 -0.93
N VAL A 440 -13.07 1.44 0.36
CA VAL A 440 -13.54 2.73 0.89
C VAL A 440 -12.75 3.89 0.30
N GLY A 441 -11.42 3.79 0.22
CA GLY A 441 -10.58 4.80 -0.40
C GLY A 441 -10.90 5.02 -1.88
N ILE A 442 -11.13 3.95 -2.64
CA ILE A 442 -11.57 4.03 -4.05
C ILE A 442 -12.93 4.74 -4.14
N SER A 443 -13.88 4.36 -3.28
CA SER A 443 -15.22 4.95 -3.26
C SER A 443 -15.15 6.45 -2.97
N ILE A 444 -14.42 6.84 -1.93
CA ILE A 444 -14.24 8.26 -1.56
C ILE A 444 -13.55 9.02 -2.69
N GLY A 445 -12.57 8.41 -3.35
CA GLY A 445 -11.89 9.03 -4.48
C GLY A 445 -12.82 9.33 -5.67
N LEU A 446 -13.65 8.36 -6.04
CA LEU A 446 -14.65 8.52 -7.10
C LEU A 446 -15.69 9.61 -6.77
N PHE A 447 -16.01 9.79 -5.48
CA PHE A 447 -16.98 10.79 -5.00
C PHE A 447 -16.32 12.06 -4.42
N SER A 448 -15.03 12.29 -4.67
CA SER A 448 -14.28 13.44 -4.12
C SER A 448 -14.94 14.79 -4.42
N LYS A 449 -15.39 15.01 -5.66
CA LYS A 449 -16.11 16.23 -6.07
C LYS A 449 -17.44 16.46 -5.35
N LEU A 450 -18.10 15.39 -4.87
CA LEU A 450 -19.32 15.51 -4.08
C LEU A 450 -19.01 15.96 -2.64
N LEU A 451 -17.82 15.61 -2.13
CA LEU A 451 -17.37 15.92 -0.78
C LEU A 451 -16.76 17.32 -0.66
N GLU A 452 -16.22 17.89 -1.75
CA GLU A 452 -15.69 19.26 -1.79
C GLU A 452 -16.74 20.35 -1.47
N GLY A 453 -18.04 20.04 -1.58
CA GLY A 453 -19.12 20.92 -1.14
C GLY A 453 -19.22 21.09 0.39
N GLY A 454 -18.58 20.21 1.16
CA GLY A 454 -18.48 20.29 2.62
C GLY A 454 -17.22 21.04 3.06
N LYS A 455 -17.34 22.34 3.32
CA LYS A 455 -16.21 23.28 3.56
C LYS A 455 -15.27 22.98 4.74
N GLU A 456 -15.55 21.97 5.55
CA GLU A 456 -14.93 21.80 6.87
C GLU A 456 -13.85 20.70 6.92
N ILE A 457 -13.88 19.70 6.01
CA ILE A 457 -12.98 18.53 6.12
C ILE A 457 -12.42 18.13 4.75
N SER A 458 -11.09 18.05 4.65
CA SER A 458 -10.40 17.56 3.45
C SER A 458 -10.84 16.13 3.10
N PRO A 459 -11.18 15.81 1.83
CA PRO A 459 -11.52 14.46 1.39
C PRO A 459 -10.46 13.40 1.74
N LEU A 460 -9.18 13.79 1.78
CA LEU A 460 -8.08 12.91 2.18
C LEU A 460 -8.12 12.56 3.67
N ALA A 461 -8.51 13.51 4.52
CA ALA A 461 -8.70 13.28 5.95
C ALA A 461 -9.89 12.34 6.18
N ILE A 462 -10.97 12.50 5.41
CA ILE A 462 -12.12 11.58 5.44
C ILE A 462 -11.67 10.18 5.02
N ALA A 463 -10.89 10.05 3.95
CA ALA A 463 -10.36 8.76 3.50
C ALA A 463 -9.52 8.07 4.57
N PHE A 464 -8.64 8.81 5.25
CA PHE A 464 -7.86 8.29 6.37
C PHE A 464 -8.74 7.82 7.54
N ILE A 465 -9.70 8.64 7.98
CA ILE A 465 -10.61 8.30 9.08
C ILE A 465 -11.47 7.08 8.71
N ALA A 466 -11.99 7.05 7.49
CA ALA A 466 -12.81 5.95 6.99
C ALA A 466 -11.99 4.66 6.85
N GLY A 467 -10.71 4.75 6.47
CA GLY A 467 -9.79 3.61 6.48
C GLY A 467 -9.41 3.16 7.89
N TYR A 468 -9.30 4.08 8.85
CA TYR A 468 -9.02 3.77 10.26
C TYR A 468 -10.21 3.13 10.99
N ALA A 469 -11.43 3.55 10.65
CA ALA A 469 -12.66 3.08 11.26
C ALA A 469 -13.61 2.47 10.21
N SER A 470 -13.10 1.56 9.37
CA SER A 470 -13.85 1.03 8.23
C SER A 470 -15.19 0.43 8.63
N ASP A 471 -15.25 -0.28 9.75
CA ASP A 471 -16.50 -0.92 10.21
C ASP A 471 -17.57 0.12 10.55
N LYS A 472 -17.17 1.24 11.19
CA LYS A 472 -18.09 2.33 11.52
C LYS A 472 -18.51 3.10 10.26
N PHE A 473 -17.61 3.21 9.29
CA PHE A 473 -17.92 3.81 8.00
C PHE A 473 -18.95 2.97 7.23
N PHE A 474 -18.79 1.65 7.14
CA PHE A 474 -19.79 0.78 6.49
C PHE A 474 -21.13 0.80 7.22
N PHE A 475 -21.14 0.81 8.55
CA PHE A 475 -22.40 0.98 9.31
C PHE A 475 -23.11 2.31 8.97
N PHE A 476 -22.36 3.38 8.77
CA PHE A 476 -22.92 4.66 8.31
C PHE A 476 -23.47 4.55 6.88
N VAL A 477 -22.74 3.92 5.96
CA VAL A 477 -23.19 3.68 4.58
C VAL A 477 -24.47 2.84 4.57
N ASP A 478 -24.53 1.76 5.34
CA ASP A 478 -25.73 0.91 5.45
C ASP A 478 -26.93 1.69 5.96
N ARG A 479 -26.73 2.57 6.96
CA ARG A 479 -27.77 3.46 7.46
C ARG A 479 -28.24 4.46 6.40
N LEU A 480 -27.33 4.98 5.58
CA LEU A 480 -27.65 5.88 4.47
C LEU A 480 -28.42 5.15 3.36
N VAL A 481 -27.97 3.95 2.98
CA VAL A 481 -28.65 3.09 2.00
C VAL A 481 -30.05 2.75 2.49
N GLY A 482 -30.23 2.40 3.76
CA GLY A 482 -31.55 2.13 4.34
C GLY A 482 -32.48 3.36 4.39
N ALA A 483 -31.93 4.57 4.47
CA ALA A 483 -32.71 5.81 4.44
C ALA A 483 -33.11 6.21 3.01
N ILE A 484 -32.24 5.98 2.02
CA ILE A 484 -32.49 6.33 0.61
C ILE A 484 -33.35 5.26 -0.08
N PHE A 485 -33.13 3.99 0.25
CA PHE A 485 -33.84 2.84 -0.27
C PHE A 485 -34.57 2.13 0.88
N PRO A 486 -35.67 2.69 1.40
CA PRO A 486 -36.45 2.01 2.42
C PRO A 486 -36.87 0.65 1.86
N ALA A 487 -36.41 -0.42 2.50
CA ALA A 487 -36.77 -1.77 2.11
C ALA A 487 -38.30 -1.85 2.05
N ARG A 488 -38.86 -2.21 0.89
CA ARG A 488 -40.28 -2.54 0.78
C ARG A 488 -40.53 -3.65 1.78
N VAL A 489 -41.24 -3.33 2.85
CA VAL A 489 -41.80 -4.33 3.76
C VAL A 489 -42.59 -5.28 2.86
N PRO A 490 -42.26 -6.58 2.80
CA PRO A 490 -43.09 -7.52 2.08
C PRO A 490 -44.47 -7.46 2.74
N ASP A 491 -45.48 -7.08 1.95
CA ASP A 491 -46.88 -7.09 2.39
C ASP A 491 -47.14 -8.43 3.06
N LYS A 492 -47.35 -8.36 4.37
CA LYS A 492 -47.79 -9.50 5.17
C LYS A 492 -49.07 -10.00 4.51
N PRO A 493 -49.13 -11.22 3.98
CA PRO A 493 -50.35 -11.70 3.34
C PRO A 493 -51.46 -11.68 4.38
N ASP A 494 -52.52 -10.95 4.04
CA ASP A 494 -53.81 -10.90 4.74
C ASP A 494 -54.41 -12.32 4.80
N GLY A 495 -53.93 -13.11 5.76
CA GLY A 495 -54.49 -14.40 6.14
C GLY A 495 -55.15 -14.26 7.49
N GLY A 496 -56.36 -13.68 7.55
CA GLY A 496 -57.01 -13.47 8.84
C GLY A 496 -58.43 -12.91 8.83
N ARG A 497 -59.26 -13.28 7.84
CA ARG A 497 -60.73 -13.13 7.99
C ARG A 497 -61.27 -14.30 8.80
N GLY A 498 -61.88 -14.01 9.95
CA GLY A 498 -62.94 -14.84 10.52
C GLY A 498 -62.87 -15.04 12.03
N GLY A 499 -63.52 -14.16 12.82
CA GLY A 499 -63.74 -14.40 14.24
C GLY A 499 -64.20 -13.16 15.02
N SER A 500 -65.50 -12.94 15.02
CA SER A 500 -66.26 -11.82 15.62
C SER A 500 -66.06 -11.54 17.13
N PRO A 501 -66.59 -10.40 17.62
CA PRO A 501 -66.10 -9.67 18.80
C PRO A 501 -66.80 -10.06 20.11
N ARG A 502 -66.09 -9.89 21.23
CA ARG A 502 -66.72 -9.76 22.55
C ARG A 502 -65.95 -8.75 23.40
N SER A 503 -66.57 -7.59 23.56
CA SER A 503 -66.38 -6.66 24.68
C SER A 503 -67.72 -6.62 25.45
N PRO A 504 -67.83 -6.07 26.68
CA PRO A 504 -66.80 -5.55 27.58
C PRO A 504 -66.97 -6.06 29.03
N ARG A 505 -65.94 -5.91 29.89
CA ARG A 505 -66.21 -5.61 31.31
C ARG A 505 -65.10 -4.78 31.94
N ALA A 506 -65.55 -3.66 32.49
CA ALA A 506 -64.79 -2.63 33.17
C ALA A 506 -64.39 -3.02 34.59
N ALA A 507 -63.25 -2.49 35.03
CA ALA A 507 -62.94 -1.92 36.36
C ALA A 507 -61.55 -1.26 36.21
N ALA A 508 -61.33 0.05 36.20
CA ALA A 508 -61.71 1.13 37.13
C ALA A 508 -61.03 1.03 38.52
N SER A 509 -59.82 1.57 38.62
CA SER A 509 -59.26 2.35 39.77
C SER A 509 -57.93 2.93 39.27
N LYS A 510 -57.75 4.20 38.91
CA LYS A 510 -58.05 5.49 39.55
C LYS A 510 -57.23 5.74 40.83
N ALA A 511 -56.53 6.88 40.76
CA ALA A 511 -55.93 7.68 41.84
C ALA A 511 -54.67 7.09 42.49
N SER A 512 -53.62 7.84 42.79
CA SER A 512 -53.36 9.29 42.83
C SER A 512 -51.83 9.42 42.83
N GLY A 513 -51.23 10.43 42.19
CA GLY A 513 -51.05 11.75 42.81
C GLY A 513 -49.87 11.68 43.80
N ASP A 514 -48.94 12.62 43.86
CA ASP A 514 -48.88 13.91 43.22
C ASP A 514 -47.47 14.45 43.45
N ASP A 515 -47.14 15.39 42.58
CA ASP A 515 -46.45 16.62 42.91
C ASP A 515 -44.95 16.72 43.14
N SER A 516 -44.45 17.63 42.29
CA SER A 516 -43.61 18.78 42.59
C SER A 516 -42.10 18.61 42.49
N ALA A 517 -41.35 19.60 42.03
CA ALA A 517 -41.56 20.77 41.17
C ALA A 517 -40.21 21.52 41.21
N ALA A 518 -40.10 22.53 40.35
CA ALA A 518 -39.15 23.64 40.37
C ALA A 518 -37.75 23.30 39.84
N ALA A 519 -37.40 23.68 38.61
CA ALA A 519 -37.23 25.03 38.05
C ALA A 519 -35.92 25.70 38.45
N SER A 520 -35.11 26.05 37.44
CA SER A 520 -34.41 27.34 37.28
C SER A 520 -33.33 27.14 36.19
N LYS A 521 -33.54 27.62 34.95
CA LYS A 521 -33.25 28.97 34.44
C LYS A 521 -31.76 29.28 34.23
N HIS A 522 -31.53 29.73 32.99
CA HIS A 522 -30.62 30.79 32.54
C HIS A 522 -29.16 30.50 32.14
N THR A 523 -28.97 30.53 30.81
CA THR A 523 -28.05 31.40 30.03
C THR A 523 -26.62 31.55 30.51
N SER A 524 -25.66 31.21 29.65
CA SER A 524 -25.04 32.18 28.74
C SER A 524 -24.39 31.50 27.54
#